data_AF-A0A0D0E0I8-F1
#
_entry.id   AF-A0A0D0E0I8-F1
#
_cell.length_a   1.000
_cell.length_b   1.000
_cell.length_c   1.000
_cell.angle_alpha   90.00
_cell.angle_beta   90.00
_cell.angle_gamma   90.00
#
_symmetry.space_group_name_H-M   'P 1'
#
loop_
_entity.id
_entity.type
_entity.pdbx_description
1 polymer ?
#
loop_
_entity_poly.entity_id
_entity_poly.type
_entity_poly.pdbx_seq_one_letter_code
_entity_poly.pdbx_strand_id
1 'polypeptide(L)'
;MMAPFTILFTTFMSFITLAVSLPLSMHIQTRDVFVPLILSPQSGAVWIAGQYHNVTWDTNNAPANITNKYGMIYLRNNNLTDMNEELASGFNILDGVVEIQVPEVPMGHNYSLVLFGDSGNFSPSFTILPE
;
A
#
# COMPACT_ATOMS: atom_id res chain seq x y z
N MET A 1 59.48 -65.27 21.32
CA MET A 1 60.25 -64.03 21.07
C MET A 1 59.81 -63.49 19.72
N MET A 2 59.17 -62.31 19.75
CA MET A 2 58.93 -61.26 18.73
C MET A 2 59.28 -61.61 17.26
N ALA A 3 58.41 -61.40 16.27
CA ALA A 3 57.70 -60.14 16.01
C ALA A 3 56.39 -60.32 15.21
N PRO A 4 55.42 -59.40 15.32
CA PRO A 4 54.38 -59.23 14.31
C PRO A 4 54.76 -58.09 13.36
N PHE A 5 54.87 -58.42 12.08
CA PHE A 5 54.84 -57.47 10.98
C PHE A 5 53.40 -57.41 10.50
N THR A 6 52.68 -56.32 10.78
CA THR A 6 51.34 -56.09 10.25
C THR A 6 51.28 -54.66 9.74
N ILE A 7 51.46 -54.54 8.43
CA ILE A 7 51.20 -53.30 7.70
C ILE A 7 49.68 -53.22 7.46
N LEU A 8 49.17 -51.98 7.53
CA LEU A 8 48.04 -51.47 6.75
C LEU A 8 46.63 -51.75 7.31
N PHE A 9 46.03 -50.75 7.93
CA PHE A 9 45.01 -49.95 7.23
C PHE A 9 44.67 -48.69 8.06
N THR A 10 44.89 -47.54 7.45
CA THR A 10 44.40 -46.23 7.87
C THR A 10 42.88 -46.20 7.83
N THR A 11 42.21 -45.85 8.93
CA THR A 11 40.85 -45.30 8.86
C THR A 11 40.72 -44.15 9.85
N PHE A 12 40.99 -42.96 9.34
CA PHE A 12 40.58 -41.67 9.89
C PHE A 12 39.04 -41.64 9.86
N MET A 13 38.38 -41.85 11.00
CA MET A 13 36.91 -41.75 11.08
C MET A 13 36.52 -40.26 11.06
N SER A 14 36.40 -39.69 9.87
CA SER A 14 35.70 -38.41 9.69
C SER A 14 34.20 -38.67 9.79
N PHE A 15 33.59 -38.16 10.85
CA PHE A 15 32.13 -37.98 10.89
C PHE A 15 31.78 -36.81 9.96
N ILE A 16 31.44 -37.11 8.71
CA ILE A 16 30.77 -36.14 7.83
C ILE A 16 29.30 -36.15 8.24
N THR A 17 28.89 -35.19 9.07
CA THR A 17 27.48 -34.92 9.30
C THR A 17 26.92 -34.22 8.07
N LEU A 18 26.09 -34.93 7.31
CA LEU A 18 25.32 -34.32 6.23
C LEU A 18 24.19 -33.51 6.88
N ALA A 19 24.44 -32.23 7.15
CA ALA A 19 23.39 -31.29 7.51
C ALA A 19 22.54 -31.05 6.27
N VAL A 20 21.43 -31.79 6.13
CA VAL A 20 20.45 -31.53 5.09
C VAL A 20 19.67 -30.28 5.49
N SER A 21 20.08 -29.12 4.98
CA SER A 21 19.28 -27.91 5.07
C SER A 21 18.10 -28.06 4.11
N LEU A 22 16.96 -28.52 4.60
CA LEU A 22 15.70 -28.40 3.88
C LEU A 22 15.45 -26.89 3.68
N PRO A 23 15.35 -26.38 2.45
CA PRO A 23 14.85 -25.03 2.25
C PRO A 23 13.40 -25.05 2.73
N LEU A 24 13.15 -24.50 3.92
CA LEU A 24 11.81 -24.03 4.26
C LEU A 24 11.44 -23.06 3.14
N SER A 25 10.53 -23.51 2.27
CA SER A 25 9.86 -22.64 1.32
C SER A 25 8.98 -21.72 2.14
N MET A 26 9.59 -20.71 2.76
CA MET A 26 8.85 -19.57 3.26
C MET A 26 8.18 -18.97 2.04
N HIS A 27 6.86 -19.10 1.97
CA HIS A 27 6.07 -18.30 1.07
C HIS A 27 6.32 -16.86 1.51
N ILE A 28 7.26 -16.19 0.86
CA ILE A 28 7.43 -14.74 0.99
C ILE A 28 6.11 -14.19 0.44
N GLN A 29 5.14 -13.99 1.33
CA GLN A 29 4.05 -13.08 1.02
C GLN A 29 4.73 -11.74 0.91
N THR A 30 4.93 -11.28 -0.32
CA THR A 30 5.19 -9.86 -0.54
C THR A 30 4.06 -9.14 0.18
N ARG A 31 4.44 -8.24 1.10
CA ARG A 31 3.49 -7.25 1.59
C ARG A 31 3.20 -6.37 0.39
N ASP A 32 2.21 -6.77 -0.39
CA ASP A 32 1.80 -6.01 -1.55
C ASP A 32 1.18 -4.73 -1.02
N VAL A 33 1.87 -3.62 -1.28
CA VAL A 33 1.40 -2.28 -0.94
C VAL A 33 0.15 -2.02 -1.76
N PHE A 34 -0.98 -1.76 -1.13
CA PHE A 34 -2.21 -1.44 -1.85
C PHE A 34 -2.20 0.00 -2.35
N VAL A 35 -2.20 0.18 -3.68
CA VAL A 35 -2.09 1.47 -4.38
C VAL A 35 -3.27 1.61 -5.36
N PRO A 36 -4.51 1.84 -4.88
CA PRO A 36 -5.70 1.85 -5.74
C PRO A 36 -5.75 3.05 -6.70
N LEU A 37 -6.24 2.83 -7.92
CA LEU A 37 -6.52 3.91 -8.87
C LEU A 37 -7.77 4.68 -8.43
N ILE A 38 -7.66 5.98 -8.20
CA ILE A 38 -8.82 6.84 -7.95
C ILE A 38 -9.57 7.07 -9.28
N LEU A 39 -10.86 6.76 -9.29
CA LEU A 39 -11.77 6.85 -10.44
C LEU A 39 -12.60 8.15 -10.45
N SER A 40 -12.91 8.68 -9.26
CA SER A 40 -13.57 9.99 -9.07
C SER A 40 -12.86 10.76 -7.95
N PRO A 41 -12.54 12.05 -8.14
CA PRO A 41 -12.84 12.87 -9.32
C PRO A 41 -12.01 12.49 -10.55
N GLN A 42 -12.61 12.65 -11.73
CA GLN A 42 -11.90 12.56 -13.00
C GLN A 42 -11.18 13.88 -13.33
N SER A 43 -10.22 13.83 -14.25
CA SER A 43 -9.55 15.04 -14.72
C SER A 43 -10.55 16.04 -15.30
N GLY A 44 -10.46 17.30 -14.86
CA GLY A 44 -11.35 18.36 -15.32
C GLY A 44 -12.75 18.36 -14.69
N ALA A 45 -12.99 17.51 -13.69
CA ALA A 45 -14.21 17.59 -12.88
C ALA A 45 -14.34 18.98 -12.23
N VAL A 46 -15.58 19.41 -12.03
CA VAL A 46 -15.91 20.65 -11.33
C VAL A 46 -16.79 20.30 -10.15
N TRP A 47 -16.32 20.63 -8.95
CA TRP A 47 -17.06 20.49 -7.70
C TRP A 47 -17.41 21.87 -7.15
N ILE A 48 -18.50 21.95 -6.42
CA ILE A 48 -18.91 23.16 -5.69
C ILE A 48 -18.58 22.93 -4.21
N ALA A 49 -18.00 23.92 -3.54
CA ALA A 49 -17.80 23.91 -2.10
C ALA A 49 -19.14 23.62 -1.38
N GLY A 50 -19.09 23.05 -0.16
CA GLY A 50 -20.27 22.71 0.62
C GLY A 50 -21.06 21.48 0.14
N GLN A 51 -20.97 21.10 -1.14
CA GLN A 51 -21.66 19.94 -1.71
C GLN A 51 -21.00 18.60 -1.32
N TYR A 52 -21.81 17.55 -1.33
CA TYR A 52 -21.35 16.17 -1.11
C TYR A 52 -21.02 15.49 -2.43
N HIS A 53 -19.86 14.82 -2.48
CA HIS A 53 -19.41 14.07 -3.63
C HIS A 53 -18.84 12.71 -3.23
N ASN A 54 -19.06 11.71 -4.08
CA ASN A 54 -18.45 10.40 -3.94
C ASN A 54 -17.03 10.39 -4.53
N VAL A 55 -16.07 10.10 -3.67
CA VAL A 55 -14.71 9.70 -4.06
C VAL A 55 -14.72 8.21 -4.27
N THR A 56 -14.28 7.74 -5.44
CA THR A 56 -14.29 6.31 -5.78
C THR A 56 -12.93 5.86 -6.26
N TRP A 57 -12.61 4.59 -6.02
CA TRP A 57 -11.35 3.98 -6.43
C TRP A 57 -11.52 2.50 -6.76
N ASP A 58 -10.59 1.97 -7.54
CA ASP A 58 -10.58 0.56 -7.94
C ASP A 58 -10.04 -0.34 -6.82
N THR A 59 -10.82 -1.36 -6.46
CA THR A 59 -10.47 -2.38 -5.45
C THR A 59 -10.19 -3.76 -6.04
N ASN A 60 -10.29 -3.93 -7.36
CA ASN A 60 -10.14 -5.23 -8.01
C ASN A 60 -8.75 -5.85 -7.83
N ASN A 61 -7.71 -5.01 -7.68
CA ASN A 61 -6.32 -5.42 -7.49
C ASN A 61 -5.88 -5.37 -6.00
N ALA A 62 -6.83 -5.40 -5.07
CA ALA A 62 -6.50 -5.41 -3.65
C ALA A 62 -5.78 -6.71 -3.25
N PRO A 63 -4.64 -6.62 -2.53
CA PRO A 63 -3.94 -7.81 -2.07
C PRO A 63 -4.70 -8.48 -0.92
N ALA A 64 -4.48 -9.78 -0.76
CA ALA A 64 -5.15 -10.55 0.30
C ALA A 64 -4.82 -10.01 1.71
N ASN A 65 -3.61 -9.49 1.90
CA ASN A 65 -3.13 -8.95 3.16
C ASN A 65 -2.76 -7.47 3.01
N ILE A 66 -3.64 -6.61 3.49
CA ILE A 66 -3.42 -5.15 3.59
C ILE A 66 -2.96 -4.82 5.01
N THR A 67 -1.86 -4.07 5.13
CA THR A 67 -1.30 -3.69 6.45
C THR A 67 -2.13 -2.61 7.12
N ASN A 68 -2.57 -1.59 6.37
CA ASN A 68 -3.49 -0.56 6.85
C ASN A 68 -4.76 -0.47 5.98
N LYS A 69 -5.89 -0.90 6.55
CA LYS A 69 -7.19 -0.86 5.88
C LYS A 69 -7.98 0.43 6.15
N TYR A 70 -7.53 1.26 7.09
CA TYR A 70 -8.21 2.48 7.44
C TYR A 70 -7.79 3.60 6.50
N GLY A 71 -8.73 4.03 5.68
CA GLY A 71 -8.52 5.06 4.69
C GLY A 71 -8.66 6.46 5.27
N MET A 72 -7.97 7.41 4.63
CA MET A 72 -8.14 8.84 4.88
C MET A 72 -8.09 9.60 3.55
N ILE A 73 -8.83 10.70 3.43
CA ILE A 73 -8.78 11.59 2.27
C ILE A 73 -8.40 12.99 2.74
N TYR A 74 -7.41 13.57 2.07
CA TYR A 74 -7.03 14.97 2.26
C TYR A 74 -7.12 15.72 0.93
N LEU A 75 -7.49 17.00 1.03
CA LEU A 75 -7.41 17.91 -0.09
C LEU A 75 -5.95 18.30 -0.35
N ARG A 76 -5.61 18.42 -1.63
CA ARG A 76 -4.33 18.95 -2.10
C ARG A 76 -4.56 20.15 -3.00
N ASN A 77 -3.67 21.11 -2.93
CA ASN A 77 -3.64 22.27 -3.81
C ASN A 77 -2.23 22.48 -4.36
N ASN A 78 -2.08 22.59 -5.68
CA ASN A 78 -0.78 22.73 -6.34
C ASN A 78 0.23 21.66 -5.88
N ASN A 79 -0.22 20.41 -5.78
CA ASN A 79 0.53 19.23 -5.32
C ASN A 79 0.95 19.23 -3.84
N LEU A 80 0.58 20.24 -3.06
CA LEU A 80 0.80 20.26 -1.61
C LEU A 80 -0.41 19.67 -0.91
N THR A 81 -0.17 18.70 -0.02
CA THR A 81 -1.19 18.14 0.86
C THR A 81 -1.27 19.00 2.12
N ASP A 82 -2.44 19.55 2.41
CA ASP A 82 -2.70 20.19 3.69
C ASP A 82 -3.18 19.13 4.68
N MET A 83 -2.31 18.77 5.64
CA MET A 83 -2.64 17.75 6.65
C MET A 83 -3.62 18.26 7.71
N ASN A 84 -4.06 19.53 7.64
CA ASN A 84 -5.13 20.05 8.48
C ASN A 84 -6.51 19.94 7.81
N GLU A 85 -6.56 19.64 6.51
CA GLU A 85 -7.79 19.59 5.71
C GLU A 85 -8.17 18.13 5.39
N GLU A 86 -8.53 17.38 6.44
CA GLU A 86 -9.05 16.02 6.31
C GLU A 86 -10.52 16.04 5.88
N LEU A 87 -10.83 15.39 4.76
CA LEU A 87 -12.19 15.34 4.21
C LEU A 87 -12.98 14.12 4.70
N ALA A 88 -12.29 13.02 4.99
CA ALA A 88 -12.85 11.80 5.57
C ALA A 88 -11.73 10.92 6.13
N SER A 89 -12.04 10.15 7.17
CA SER A 89 -11.13 9.17 7.76
C SER A 89 -11.86 7.97 8.37
N GLY A 90 -11.12 6.89 8.59
CA GLY A 90 -11.59 5.71 9.30
C GLY A 90 -12.46 4.76 8.48
N PHE A 91 -12.72 5.07 7.21
CA PHE A 91 -13.42 4.15 6.30
C PHE A 91 -12.53 2.98 5.90
N ASN A 92 -13.13 1.89 5.41
CA ASN A 92 -12.36 0.75 4.92
C ASN A 92 -11.96 0.99 3.46
N ILE A 93 -10.66 0.93 3.17
CA ILE A 93 -10.13 1.16 1.81
C ILE A 93 -10.60 0.10 0.80
N LEU A 94 -11.22 -0.99 1.25
CA LEU A 94 -11.83 -2.00 0.39
C LEU A 94 -13.27 -1.68 -0.03
N ASP A 95 -13.89 -0.63 0.53
CA ASP A 95 -15.26 -0.26 0.20
C ASP A 95 -15.37 0.35 -1.21
N GLY A 96 -14.26 0.88 -1.76
CA GLY A 96 -14.17 1.44 -3.11
C GLY A 96 -14.85 2.79 -3.29
N VAL A 97 -15.50 3.30 -2.23
CA VAL A 97 -16.19 4.58 -2.22
C VAL A 97 -16.23 5.17 -0.81
N VAL A 98 -16.13 6.50 -0.73
CA VAL A 98 -16.55 7.26 0.44
C VAL A 98 -17.16 8.58 -0.02
N GLU A 99 -18.21 9.01 0.65
CA GLU A 99 -18.81 10.34 0.43
C GLU A 99 -18.05 11.37 1.29
N ILE A 100 -17.71 12.50 0.70
CA ILE A 100 -17.07 13.63 1.39
C ILE A 100 -17.88 14.90 1.16
N GLN A 101 -17.74 15.85 2.09
CA GLN A 101 -18.16 17.22 1.86
C GLN A 101 -16.99 18.02 1.28
N VAL A 102 -17.21 18.76 0.20
CA VAL A 102 -16.18 19.61 -0.38
C VAL A 102 -15.96 20.81 0.54
N PRO A 103 -14.71 21.10 0.96
CA PRO A 103 -14.45 22.16 1.92
C PRO A 103 -14.63 23.55 1.30
N GLU A 104 -14.83 24.54 2.16
CA GLU A 104 -14.90 25.96 1.77
C GLU A 104 -13.51 26.49 1.43
N VAL A 105 -13.14 26.43 0.15
CA VAL A 105 -11.85 26.90 -0.37
C VAL A 105 -12.05 27.93 -1.49
N PRO A 106 -11.07 28.82 -1.74
CA PRO A 106 -11.11 29.72 -2.88
C PRO A 106 -11.28 28.97 -4.21
N MET A 107 -11.79 29.65 -5.23
CA MET A 107 -11.84 29.02 -6.55
C MET A 107 -10.43 28.59 -7.01
N GLY A 108 -10.34 27.45 -7.67
CA GLY A 108 -9.05 26.97 -8.20
C GLY A 108 -9.19 25.73 -9.08
N HIS A 109 -8.19 25.50 -9.92
CA HIS A 109 -8.17 24.42 -10.93
C HIS A 109 -7.15 23.31 -10.66
N ASN A 110 -6.33 23.49 -9.62
CA ASN A 110 -5.21 22.60 -9.30
C ASN A 110 -5.47 21.82 -8.00
N TYR A 111 -6.74 21.54 -7.71
CA TYR A 111 -7.11 20.69 -6.60
C TYR A 111 -6.91 19.23 -6.98
N SER A 112 -6.42 18.41 -6.06
CA SER A 112 -6.41 16.96 -6.18
C SER A 112 -6.67 16.35 -4.80
N LEU A 113 -7.00 15.07 -4.75
CA LEU A 113 -7.11 14.33 -3.50
C LEU A 113 -5.87 13.47 -3.29
N VAL A 114 -5.51 13.24 -2.03
CA VAL A 114 -4.76 12.04 -1.65
C VAL A 114 -5.67 11.09 -0.90
N LEU A 115 -5.72 9.84 -1.35
CA LEU A 115 -6.27 8.71 -0.63
C LEU A 115 -5.13 8.00 0.09
N PHE A 116 -5.15 8.04 1.42
CA PHE A 116 -4.24 7.26 2.27
C PHE A 116 -4.88 5.95 2.71
N GLY A 117 -4.03 4.98 3.01
CA GLY A 117 -4.34 3.71 3.66
C GLY A 117 -3.06 2.92 3.85
N ASP A 118 -2.90 1.86 3.07
CA ASP A 118 -1.64 1.10 2.98
C ASP A 118 -0.52 1.88 2.25
N SER A 119 -0.93 2.82 1.39
CA SER A 119 -0.07 3.78 0.66
C SER A 119 -0.75 5.15 0.56
N GLY A 120 -0.21 6.03 -0.29
CA GLY A 120 -0.83 7.29 -0.70
C GLY A 120 -1.06 7.32 -2.22
N ASN A 121 -2.27 7.65 -2.63
CA ASN A 121 -2.71 7.66 -4.02
C ASN A 121 -3.30 9.00 -4.40
N PHE A 122 -2.89 9.56 -5.53
CA PHE A 122 -3.35 10.87 -5.96
C PHE A 122 -4.43 10.77 -7.04
N SER A 123 -5.46 11.60 -6.92
CA SER A 123 -6.42 11.78 -8.01
C SER A 123 -5.81 12.63 -9.11
N PRO A 124 -6.41 12.65 -10.31
CA PRO A 124 -6.22 13.74 -11.27
C PRO A 124 -6.58 15.11 -10.66
N SER A 125 -6.10 16.18 -11.29
CA SER A 125 -6.50 17.54 -10.93
C SER A 125 -7.94 17.85 -11.34
N PHE A 126 -8.64 18.61 -10.50
CA PHE A 126 -10.00 19.07 -10.70
C PHE A 126 -10.19 20.52 -10.21
N THR A 127 -11.35 21.10 -10.52
CA THR A 127 -11.73 22.46 -10.15
C THR A 127 -12.69 22.45 -8.98
N ILE A 128 -12.48 23.37 -8.02
CA ILE A 128 -13.47 23.71 -6.99
C ILE A 128 -13.93 25.15 -7.24
N LEU A 129 -15.25 25.35 -7.24
CA LEU A 129 -15.90 26.66 -7.23
C LEU A 129 -16.52 26.92 -5.84
N PRO A 130 -16.61 28.18 -5.39
CA PRO A 130 -17.38 28.51 -4.19
C PRO A 130 -18.88 28.27 -4.38
N GLU A 131 -19.64 28.12 -3.28
CA GLU A 131 -21.13 28.12 -3.30
C GLU A 131 -21.71 29.43 -3.87
#